data_AF-A0A0F8X9G6-F1
#
_entry.id   AF-A0A0F8X9G6-F1
#
_cell.length_a   1.000
_cell.length_b   1.000
_cell.length_c   1.000
_cell.angle_alpha   90.00
_cell.angle_beta   90.00
_cell.angle_gamma   90.00
#
_symmetry.space_group_name_H-M   'P 1'
#
loop_
_entity.id
_entity.type
_entity.pdbx_description
1 polymer ?
#
loop_
_entity_poly.entity_id
_entity_poly.type
_entity_poly.pdbx_seq_one_letter_code
_entity_poly.pdbx_strand_id
1 'polypeptide(L)'
;YTLNLTRSILYHYSDFFRVLPYTWTDDIFFLPRSNSSKNVSAYGQTSTKPVINITATNYGGADFNLSIYVNQSFSCLNLTWDTDNTVPTGNKINTTYQEMTTNHGYLTNQSIWLWADLEQCNASDLMILSPELELESYCVNCLWVGS
;
A
#
# COMPACT_ATOMS: atom_id res chain seq x y z
N TYR A 1 29.70 43.56 20.87
CA TYR A 1 29.89 42.62 19.75
C TYR A 1 28.53 42.03 19.41
N THR A 2 28.19 41.90 18.13
CA THR A 2 26.92 41.33 17.70
C THR A 2 27.18 39.89 17.29
N LEU A 3 26.62 38.93 18.03
CA LEU A 3 26.67 37.50 17.68
C LEU A 3 25.59 37.24 16.63
N ASN A 4 25.98 36.95 15.40
CA ASN A 4 25.07 36.40 14.40
C ASN A 4 24.82 34.93 14.75
N LEU A 5 23.65 34.69 15.35
CA LEU A 5 23.13 33.35 15.61
C LEU A 5 22.31 32.89 14.40
N THR A 6 22.89 32.03 13.59
CA THR A 6 22.14 31.31 12.55
C THR A 6 21.35 30.18 13.22
N ARG A 7 20.02 30.24 13.16
CA ARG A 7 19.14 29.13 13.56
C ARG A 7 18.71 28.39 12.30
N SER A 8 19.07 27.12 12.18
CA SER A 8 18.56 26.25 11.11
C SER A 8 17.25 25.63 11.59
N ILE A 9 16.18 25.78 10.80
CA ILE A 9 14.92 25.05 10.99
C ILE A 9 14.94 23.93 9.97
N LEU A 10 15.04 22.68 10.44
CA LEU A 10 14.90 21.50 9.60
C LEU A 10 13.49 20.95 9.79
N TYR A 11 12.77 20.79 8.68
CA TYR A 11 11.45 20.15 8.67
C TYR A 11 11.62 18.66 8.34
N HIS A 12 10.86 17.83 9.05
CA HIS A 12 10.77 16.39 8.81
C HIS A 12 9.35 16.08 8.35
N TYR A 13 9.19 15.32 7.27
CA TYR A 13 7.89 14.86 6.78
C TYR A 13 8.00 13.44 6.21
N SER A 14 6.92 12.66 6.34
CA SER A 14 6.76 11.38 5.63
C SER A 14 5.99 11.63 4.34
N ASP A 15 6.47 11.05 3.25
CA ASP A 15 5.83 11.12 1.94
C ASP A 15 6.32 9.95 1.09
N PHE A 16 5.52 9.58 0.09
CA PHE A 16 5.88 8.60 -0.91
C PHE A 16 5.07 8.84 -2.19
N PHE A 17 5.58 8.36 -3.31
CA PHE A 17 4.74 8.15 -4.48
C PHE A 17 4.61 6.66 -4.78
N ARG A 18 3.46 6.29 -5.35
CA ARG A 18 3.17 4.92 -5.77
C ARG A 18 3.10 4.83 -7.28
N VAL A 19 3.55 3.71 -7.83
CA VAL A 19 3.48 3.39 -9.25
C VAL A 19 2.74 2.07 -9.41
N LEU A 20 1.68 2.09 -10.21
CA LEU A 20 0.94 0.90 -10.60
C LEU A 20 1.52 0.30 -11.90
N PRO A 21 1.24 -0.98 -12.21
CA PRO A 21 1.61 -1.62 -13.46
C PRO A 21 1.10 -0.96 -14.74
N TYR A 22 0.16 -0.02 -14.62
CA TYR A 22 -0.57 0.66 -15.68
C TYR A 22 -0.75 2.15 -15.32
N THR A 23 -1.13 2.97 -16.31
CA THR A 23 -1.19 4.43 -16.19
C THR A 23 -2.57 5.04 -16.48
N TRP A 24 -3.60 4.21 -16.70
CA TRP A 24 -4.93 4.66 -17.14
C TRP A 24 -5.96 4.70 -16.01
N THR A 25 -5.61 4.18 -14.83
CA THR A 25 -6.39 4.27 -13.60
C THR A 25 -5.46 4.23 -12.39
N ASP A 26 -5.93 4.78 -11.27
CA ASP A 26 -5.30 4.69 -9.95
C ASP A 26 -5.91 3.57 -9.09
N ASP A 27 -6.94 2.88 -9.60
CA ASP A 27 -7.64 1.82 -8.90
C ASP A 27 -6.94 0.47 -9.05
N ILE A 28 -6.92 -0.29 -7.96
CA ILE A 28 -6.51 -1.69 -7.96
C ILE A 28 -7.75 -2.54 -8.19
N PHE A 29 -7.63 -3.52 -9.08
CA PHE A 29 -8.72 -4.44 -9.33
C PHE A 29 -8.25 -5.87 -9.62
N PHE A 30 -9.17 -6.81 -9.42
CA PHE A 30 -8.99 -8.24 -9.56
C PHE A 30 -10.01 -8.80 -10.54
N LEU A 31 -9.59 -9.79 -11.33
CA LEU A 31 -10.41 -10.45 -12.34
C LEU A 31 -10.57 -11.95 -11.98
N PRO A 32 -11.42 -12.28 -11.00
CA PRO A 32 -11.66 -13.66 -10.61
C PRO A 32 -12.35 -14.45 -11.73
N ARG A 33 -12.08 -15.75 -11.83
CA ARG A 33 -12.74 -16.63 -12.83
C ARG A 33 -14.08 -17.17 -12.34
N SER A 34 -14.28 -17.19 -11.03
CA SER A 34 -15.47 -17.68 -10.36
C SER A 34 -15.66 -16.98 -9.02
N ASN A 35 -16.84 -17.13 -8.43
CA ASN A 35 -17.18 -16.61 -7.11
C ASN A 35 -16.44 -17.25 -5.93
N SER A 36 -15.60 -18.23 -6.19
CA SER A 36 -14.82 -18.98 -5.21
C SER A 36 -13.34 -19.06 -5.59
N SER A 37 -12.89 -18.18 -6.50
CA SER A 37 -11.50 -18.13 -6.92
C SER A 37 -10.60 -17.77 -5.74
N LYS A 38 -9.46 -18.46 -5.64
CA LYS A 38 -8.44 -18.23 -4.60
C LYS A 38 -7.15 -17.74 -5.22
N ASN A 39 -6.35 -17.00 -4.45
CA ASN A 39 -5.06 -16.46 -4.82
C ASN A 39 -5.13 -15.68 -6.14
N VAL A 40 -6.22 -14.94 -6.37
CA VAL A 40 -6.37 -14.12 -7.56
C VAL A 40 -5.42 -12.94 -7.44
N SER A 41 -4.34 -12.94 -8.20
CA SER A 41 -3.41 -11.80 -8.26
C SER A 41 -4.12 -10.55 -8.78
N ALA A 42 -3.73 -9.39 -8.27
CA ALA A 42 -4.19 -8.12 -8.81
C ALA A 42 -3.81 -7.95 -10.29
N TYR A 43 -4.61 -7.20 -11.04
CA TYR A 43 -4.36 -6.99 -12.47
C TYR A 43 -2.98 -6.34 -12.70
N GLY A 44 -2.27 -6.80 -13.74
CA GLY A 44 -0.95 -6.29 -14.11
C GLY A 44 0.21 -6.77 -13.22
N GLN A 45 -0.07 -7.43 -12.09
CA GLN A 45 0.92 -8.09 -11.24
C GLN A 45 1.50 -9.34 -11.92
N THR A 46 2.80 -9.57 -11.76
CA THR A 46 3.48 -10.82 -12.14
C THR A 46 4.43 -11.25 -11.02
N SER A 47 5.12 -12.38 -11.19
CA SER A 47 6.12 -12.85 -10.23
C SER A 47 7.33 -11.90 -10.08
N THR A 48 7.54 -11.00 -11.04
CA THR A 48 8.65 -10.04 -11.04
C THR A 48 8.18 -8.59 -11.06
N LYS A 49 6.87 -8.35 -11.18
CA LYS A 49 6.26 -7.02 -11.23
C LYS A 49 5.20 -6.90 -10.13
N PRO A 50 5.45 -6.11 -9.07
CA PRO A 50 4.44 -5.88 -8.03
C PRO A 50 3.23 -5.10 -8.57
N VAL A 51 2.11 -5.16 -7.86
CA VAL A 51 0.93 -4.33 -8.17
C VAL A 51 1.10 -2.90 -7.68
N ILE A 52 1.87 -2.67 -6.61
CA ILE A 52 2.24 -1.33 -6.18
C ILE A 52 3.74 -1.31 -5.97
N ASN A 53 4.42 -0.37 -6.61
CA ASN A 53 5.81 -0.04 -6.29
C ASN A 53 5.85 1.35 -5.67
N ILE A 54 6.31 1.45 -4.44
CA ILE A 54 6.38 2.67 -3.66
C ILE A 54 7.82 3.16 -3.66
N THR A 55 8.00 4.46 -3.82
CA THR A 55 9.28 5.12 -3.60
C THR A 55 9.12 6.16 -2.51
N ALA A 56 9.92 6.00 -1.46
CA ALA A 56 9.96 6.88 -0.31
C ALA A 56 10.50 8.26 -0.67
N THR A 57 9.78 9.33 -0.31
CA THR A 57 10.15 10.73 -0.55
C THR A 57 10.22 11.55 0.75
N ASN A 58 10.29 10.86 1.89
CA ASN A 58 10.50 11.42 3.22
C ASN A 58 11.75 12.29 3.31
N TYR A 59 11.66 13.40 4.05
CA TYR A 59 12.72 14.40 4.15
C TYR A 59 13.15 14.65 5.58
N GLY A 60 14.34 15.22 5.74
CA GLY A 60 14.93 15.55 7.04
C GLY A 60 15.63 14.37 7.71
N GLY A 61 15.81 13.23 7.02
CA GLY A 61 16.48 12.05 7.59
C GLY A 61 15.65 11.29 8.61
N ALA A 62 14.31 11.39 8.53
CA ALA A 62 13.39 10.61 9.33
C ALA A 62 12.82 9.47 8.49
N ASP A 63 13.01 8.22 8.91
CA ASP A 63 12.44 7.05 8.24
C ASP A 63 10.94 6.92 8.54
N PHE A 64 10.16 6.35 7.62
CA PHE A 64 8.73 6.12 7.82
C PHE A 64 8.33 4.65 7.79
N ASN A 65 7.17 4.35 8.38
CA ASN A 65 6.49 3.07 8.30
C ASN A 65 5.29 3.20 7.37
N LEU A 66 5.10 2.20 6.52
CA LEU A 66 3.98 2.15 5.58
C LEU A 66 2.89 1.25 6.15
N SER A 67 1.65 1.72 6.14
CA SER A 67 0.48 0.96 6.54
C SER A 67 -0.56 0.88 5.42
N ILE A 68 -1.38 -0.16 5.44
CA ILE A 68 -2.49 -0.37 4.50
C ILE A 68 -3.77 -0.66 5.27
N TYR A 69 -4.89 -0.20 4.73
CA TYR A 69 -6.20 -0.70 5.10
C TYR A 69 -7.14 -0.71 3.89
N VAL A 70 -8.30 -1.34 4.07
CA VAL A 70 -9.37 -1.31 3.08
C VAL A 70 -10.52 -0.49 3.64
N ASN A 71 -10.97 0.54 2.91
CA ASN A 71 -12.01 1.47 3.35
C ASN A 71 -13.44 0.92 3.15
N GLN A 72 -13.57 -0.41 3.19
CA GLN A 72 -14.85 -1.09 3.11
C GLN A 72 -14.74 -2.51 3.66
N SER A 73 -15.84 -3.01 4.19
CA SER A 73 -15.95 -4.38 4.68
C SER A 73 -16.48 -5.30 3.58
N PHE A 74 -15.77 -6.40 3.33
CA PHE A 74 -16.28 -7.47 2.48
C PHE A 74 -16.59 -8.71 3.30
N SER A 75 -17.82 -9.22 3.20
CA SER A 75 -18.22 -10.47 3.88
C SER A 75 -17.69 -11.72 3.17
N CYS A 76 -17.43 -11.64 1.86
CA CYS A 76 -17.07 -12.77 1.01
C CYS A 76 -15.69 -12.64 0.35
N LEU A 77 -14.94 -11.57 0.62
CA LEU A 77 -13.63 -11.30 0.00
C LEU A 77 -12.58 -11.11 1.08
N ASN A 78 -11.51 -11.89 1.00
CA ASN A 78 -10.30 -11.65 1.76
C ASN A 78 -9.24 -11.09 0.82
N LEU A 79 -8.65 -9.97 1.18
CA LEU A 79 -7.50 -9.40 0.48
C LEU A 79 -6.25 -9.71 1.30
N THR A 80 -5.21 -10.21 0.65
CA THR A 80 -3.92 -10.44 1.27
C THR A 80 -2.83 -9.64 0.58
N TRP A 81 -1.81 -9.26 1.34
CA TRP A 81 -0.68 -8.48 0.84
C TRP A 81 0.64 -9.06 1.30
N ASP A 82 1.68 -8.95 0.46
CA ASP A 82 3.06 -9.23 0.83
C ASP A 82 4.03 -8.29 0.12
N THR A 83 5.27 -8.29 0.58
CA THR A 83 6.38 -7.46 0.14
C THR A 83 7.45 -8.25 -0.62
N ASP A 84 7.32 -9.57 -0.69
CA ASP A 84 8.33 -10.48 -1.29
C ASP A 84 7.76 -11.42 -2.38
N ASN A 85 6.53 -11.19 -2.85
CA ASN A 85 5.80 -12.03 -3.81
C ASN A 85 5.53 -13.48 -3.32
N THR A 86 5.54 -13.72 -2.02
CA THR A 86 4.98 -14.94 -1.43
C THR A 86 3.53 -14.69 -1.09
N VAL A 87 2.60 -15.60 -1.41
CA VAL A 87 1.22 -15.46 -0.96
C VAL A 87 1.19 -15.76 0.54
N PRO A 88 0.88 -14.78 1.41
CA PRO A 88 0.89 -15.01 2.84
C PRO A 88 -0.45 -15.58 3.28
N THR A 89 -0.42 -16.44 4.31
CA THR A 89 -1.62 -17.00 4.93
C THR A 89 -2.23 -16.07 6.00
N GLY A 90 -1.47 -15.08 6.49
CA GLY A 90 -1.84 -14.27 7.67
C GLY A 90 -2.13 -12.78 7.41
N ASN A 91 -1.54 -12.17 6.38
CA ASN A 91 -1.64 -10.73 6.14
C ASN A 91 -2.95 -10.35 5.45
N LYS A 92 -4.07 -10.49 6.14
CA LYS A 92 -5.40 -10.17 5.62
C LYS A 92 -5.75 -8.71 5.89
N ILE A 93 -5.89 -7.91 4.83
CA ILE A 93 -6.29 -6.51 4.92
C ILE A 93 -7.70 -6.43 5.51
N ASN A 94 -7.88 -5.51 6.45
CA ASN A 94 -9.16 -5.21 7.06
C ASN A 94 -9.36 -3.68 7.17
N THR A 95 -10.40 -3.26 7.88
CA THR A 95 -10.77 -1.84 8.05
C THR A 95 -9.93 -1.11 9.10
N THR A 96 -8.79 -1.66 9.50
CA THR A 96 -7.84 -1.03 10.42
C THR A 96 -6.48 -0.95 9.77
N TYR A 97 -5.72 0.11 10.02
CA TYR A 97 -4.36 0.23 9.51
C TYR A 97 -3.48 -0.93 9.99
N GLN A 98 -2.90 -1.63 9.03
CA GLN A 98 -1.95 -2.70 9.25
C GLN A 98 -0.59 -2.25 8.74
N GLU A 99 0.40 -2.23 9.63
CA GLU A 99 1.76 -1.91 9.26
C GLU A 99 2.30 -2.97 8.32
N MET A 100 2.70 -2.54 7.12
CA MET A 100 3.25 -3.42 6.09
C MET A 100 4.75 -3.58 6.24
N THR A 101 5.43 -2.45 6.41
CA THR A 101 6.88 -2.35 6.38
C THR A 101 7.33 -1.14 7.20
N THR A 102 8.56 -1.21 7.71
CA THR A 102 9.09 -0.24 8.67
C THR A 102 10.42 0.33 8.22
N ASN A 103 10.73 1.54 8.71
CA ASN A 103 12.05 2.18 8.59
C ASN A 103 12.48 2.41 7.13
N HIS A 104 11.59 2.96 6.30
CA HIS A 104 11.91 3.39 4.95
C HIS A 104 12.60 4.74 4.94
N GLY A 105 13.87 4.71 4.53
CA GLY A 105 14.67 5.91 4.31
C GLY A 105 14.38 6.59 2.97
N TYR A 106 14.94 7.78 2.79
CA TYR A 106 14.75 8.54 1.56
C TYR A 106 15.19 7.76 0.30
N LEU A 107 14.33 7.73 -0.72
CA LEU A 107 14.50 7.03 -1.99
C LEU A 107 14.64 5.50 -1.88
N THR A 108 14.24 4.89 -0.76
CA THR A 108 14.05 3.44 -0.72
C THR A 108 12.81 3.05 -1.51
N ASN A 109 12.86 1.87 -2.13
CA ASN A 109 11.73 1.32 -2.86
C ASN A 109 11.11 0.18 -2.05
N GLN A 110 9.79 0.13 -2.07
CA GLN A 110 9.02 -0.97 -1.49
C GLN A 110 8.06 -1.52 -2.54
N SER A 111 8.17 -2.81 -2.80
CA SER A 111 7.27 -3.53 -3.70
C SER A 111 6.16 -4.22 -2.90
N ILE A 112 4.94 -4.20 -3.43
CA ILE A 112 3.76 -4.80 -2.80
C ILE A 112 3.04 -5.68 -3.82
N TRP A 113 2.76 -6.91 -3.40
CA TRP A 113 1.91 -7.85 -4.10
C TRP A 113 0.59 -8.01 -3.35
N LEU A 114 -0.50 -8.16 -4.09
CA LEU A 114 -1.83 -8.35 -3.55
C LEU A 114 -2.51 -9.57 -4.17
N TRP A 115 -3.31 -10.24 -3.36
CA TRP A 115 -4.17 -11.33 -3.78
C TRP A 115 -5.57 -11.21 -3.19
N ALA A 116 -6.53 -11.77 -3.92
CA ALA A 116 -7.92 -11.85 -3.52
C ALA A 116 -8.37 -13.32 -3.42
N ASP A 117 -8.99 -13.65 -2.29
CA ASP A 117 -9.67 -14.91 -2.02
C ASP A 117 -11.17 -14.65 -1.89
N LEU A 118 -11.95 -15.25 -2.79
CA LEU A 118 -13.40 -15.16 -2.76
C LEU A 118 -14.01 -16.36 -2.04
N GLU A 119 -14.98 -16.11 -1.17
CA GLU A 119 -15.72 -17.06 -0.36
C GLU A 119 -17.19 -17.08 -0.77
N GLN A 120 -17.49 -17.62 -1.96
CA GLN A 120 -18.85 -17.70 -2.50
C GLN A 120 -19.52 -16.32 -2.61
N CYS A 121 -18.79 -15.34 -3.13
CA CYS A 121 -19.32 -14.02 -3.42
C CYS A 121 -20.53 -14.09 -4.38
N ASN A 122 -21.41 -13.09 -4.32
CA ASN A 122 -22.56 -13.05 -5.20
C ASN A 122 -22.11 -12.85 -6.66
N ALA A 123 -22.60 -13.69 -7.57
CA ALA A 123 -22.19 -13.71 -8.97
C ALA A 123 -22.42 -12.40 -9.73
N SER A 124 -23.38 -11.58 -9.27
CA SER A 124 -23.63 -10.23 -9.82
C SER A 124 -22.50 -9.25 -9.58
N ASP A 125 -21.62 -9.51 -8.62
CA ASP A 125 -20.64 -8.55 -8.11
C ASP A 125 -19.21 -8.82 -8.66
N LEU A 126 -19.06 -9.75 -9.63
CA LEU A 126 -17.80 -10.47 -9.85
C LEU A 126 -17.02 -10.18 -11.11
N MET A 127 -17.52 -9.35 -12.02
CA MET A 127 -16.82 -9.20 -13.29
C MET A 127 -15.48 -8.47 -13.10
N ILE A 128 -15.45 -7.49 -12.19
CA ILE A 128 -14.26 -6.73 -11.81
C ILE A 128 -14.41 -6.37 -10.32
N LEU A 129 -13.52 -6.87 -9.47
CA LEU A 129 -13.48 -6.47 -8.06
C LEU A 129 -12.49 -5.33 -7.92
N SER A 130 -12.93 -4.15 -7.46
CA SER A 130 -12.05 -3.01 -7.21
C SER A 130 -12.19 -2.53 -5.77
N PRO A 131 -11.38 -3.07 -4.84
CA PRO A 131 -11.43 -2.63 -3.47
C PRO A 131 -10.78 -1.25 -3.27
N GLU A 132 -11.44 -0.36 -2.52
CA GLU A 132 -10.88 0.90 -2.02
C GLU A 132 -9.77 0.62 -1.00
N LEU A 133 -8.53 0.57 -1.49
CA LEU A 133 -7.32 0.39 -0.68
C LEU A 133 -6.67 1.73 -0.41
N GLU A 134 -6.34 1.98 0.85
CA GLU A 134 -5.69 3.20 1.29
C GLU A 134 -4.34 2.86 1.92
N LEU A 135 -3.34 3.66 1.58
CA LEU A 135 -1.97 3.55 2.05
C LEU A 135 -1.64 4.80 2.85
N GLU A 136 -1.00 4.63 3.99
CA GLU A 136 -0.52 5.74 4.80
C GLU A 136 0.95 5.57 5.15
N SER A 137 1.69 6.68 5.16
CA SER A 137 3.04 6.74 5.70
C SER A 137 3.07 7.55 6.98
N TYR A 138 3.77 7.01 7.98
CA TYR A 138 3.96 7.67 9.27
C TYR A 138 5.45 7.68 9.64
N CYS A 139 5.98 8.85 10.03
CA CYS A 139 7.27 8.93 10.71
C CYS A 139 7.19 9.64 12.06
N VAL A 140 8.04 9.21 12.98
CA VAL A 140 8.09 9.74 14.34
C VAL A 140 8.60 11.18 14.30
N ASN A 141 7.88 12.10 14.95
CA ASN A 141 8.18 13.54 14.99
C ASN A 141 8.17 14.26 13.63
N CYS A 142 7.46 13.71 12.65
CA CYS A 142 7.28 14.33 11.36
C CYS A 142 5.97 15.10 11.26
N LEU A 143 5.95 16.11 10.39
CA LEU A 143 4.70 16.69 9.91
C LEU A 143 4.03 15.67 8.98
N TRP A 144 2.77 15.35 9.28
CA TRP A 144 1.94 14.54 8.40
C TRP A 144 1.51 15.39 7.20
N VAL A 145 1.82 14.90 6.00
CA VAL A 145 1.32 15.47 4.75
C VAL A 145 0.43 14.38 4.16
N GLY A 146 -0.89 14.49 4.37
CA GLY A 146 -1.83 13.53 3.81
C GLY A 146 -1.69 13.44 2.29
N SER A 147 -1.64 12.21 1.76
CA SER A 147 -1.60 11.90 0.33
C SER A 147 -2.87 11.21 -0.11
#